data_AF-A0A8H4VQX4-F1
#
_entry.id   AF-A0A8H4VQX4-F1
#
_cell.length_a   1.000
_cell.length_b   1.000
_cell.length_c   1.000
_cell.angle_alpha   90.00
_cell.angle_beta   90.00
_cell.angle_gamma   90.00
#
_symmetry.space_group_name_H-M   'P 1'
#
loop_
_entity.id
_entity.type
_entity.pdbx_description
1 polymer ?
#
loop_
_entity_poly.entity_id
_entity_poly.type
_entity_poly.pdbx_seq_one_letter_code
_entity_poly.pdbx_strand_id
1 'polypeptide(L)'
;MEAWRLACWPERIRKVDAAGRWVEFGNDIARELKILDIEEFVEVLSHSLREERGFNICAAVAATFVAVSSAARCPLVFDGHVPSSTTLHTFDTSNSSYSPTHVKGNNLNWSSILLFPSLPTSKFDWASRSKAVEVTINNSSVFLSGGKNLQYGFRRAELVVGNGSDASNVGVKTFHWSNRQDESKGMNLSHEYMNVWHEANDYASNQFSLNAGVMLDQDKPIGTGNGSVSGIGIERTFWKVLDRKNNVIWSTSIILDEWQNWGIVVDYVKNTLQVLYSESYDPLEAVTDPVPNDNSGGGQFHVGILKKPTNTTSVVWDGYQESPIYEGQIYGGVFIEDSSRGCIST
;
A
#
# COMPACT_ATOMS: atom_id res chain seq x y z
N MET A 1 10.72 36.44 6.39
CA MET A 1 9.87 35.73 5.42
C MET A 1 9.04 36.77 4.72
N GLU A 2 9.40 37.10 3.48
CA GLU A 2 8.75 38.15 2.69
C GLU A 2 7.42 37.62 2.14
N ALA A 3 6.34 38.38 2.36
CA ALA A 3 5.00 38.05 1.90
C ALA A 3 4.84 38.44 0.42
N TRP A 4 4.54 37.48 -0.44
CA TRP A 4 4.22 37.72 -1.85
C TRP A 4 2.80 38.30 -1.97
N ARG A 5 2.64 39.37 -2.75
CA ARG A 5 1.31 39.94 -3.07
C ARG A 5 1.00 39.71 -4.54
N LEU A 6 -0.08 39.00 -4.83
CA LEU A 6 -0.65 38.87 -6.17
C LEU A 6 -1.75 39.93 -6.36
N ALA A 7 -1.76 40.60 -7.51
CA ALA A 7 -2.80 41.55 -7.89
C ALA A 7 -3.30 41.24 -9.31
N CYS A 8 -4.61 41.10 -9.48
CA CYS A 8 -5.25 40.94 -10.78
C CYS A 8 -5.65 42.30 -11.34
N TRP A 9 -5.11 42.65 -12.51
CA TRP A 9 -5.62 43.71 -13.37
C TRP A 9 -6.11 43.09 -14.68
N PRO A 10 -7.03 43.74 -15.43
CA PRO A 10 -7.95 43.05 -16.34
C PRO A 10 -7.34 42.29 -17.52
N GLU A 11 -6.02 42.28 -17.72
CA GLU A 11 -5.43 41.67 -18.92
C GLU A 11 -4.16 40.82 -18.70
N ARG A 12 -3.49 40.82 -17.52
CA ARG A 12 -2.24 40.01 -17.31
C ARG A 12 -1.96 39.65 -15.86
N ILE A 13 -1.52 38.41 -15.60
CA ILE A 13 -1.01 37.94 -14.28
C ILE A 13 0.49 38.28 -14.18
N ARG A 14 0.91 38.94 -13.09
CA ARG A 14 2.30 39.35 -12.84
C ARG A 14 2.76 38.95 -11.45
N LYS A 15 4.06 38.66 -11.29
CA LYS A 15 4.75 38.45 -10.01
C LYS A 15 5.75 39.59 -9.74
N VAL A 16 6.12 39.81 -8.48
CA VAL A 16 7.17 40.78 -8.09
C VAL A 16 8.46 40.00 -7.85
N ASP A 17 9.55 40.27 -8.56
CA ASP A 17 10.83 39.58 -8.32
C ASP A 17 11.49 39.99 -7.01
N ALA A 18 12.57 39.31 -6.63
CA ALA A 18 13.36 39.61 -5.43
C ALA A 18 13.99 41.03 -5.42
N ALA A 19 13.92 41.76 -6.54
CA ALA A 19 14.34 43.15 -6.66
C ALA A 19 13.15 44.13 -6.62
N GLY A 20 11.93 43.66 -6.31
CA GLY A 20 10.72 44.48 -6.22
C GLY A 20 10.11 44.86 -7.57
N ARG A 21 10.50 44.20 -8.67
CA ARG A 21 10.03 44.55 -10.03
C ARG A 21 8.94 43.60 -10.51
N TRP A 22 7.98 44.14 -11.25
CA TRP A 22 6.90 43.36 -11.83
C TRP A 22 7.38 42.57 -13.07
N VAL A 23 7.13 41.27 -13.09
CA VAL A 23 7.49 40.34 -14.17
C VAL A 23 6.25 39.55 -14.60
N GLU A 24 6.05 39.40 -15.90
CA GLU A 24 4.92 38.61 -16.46
C GLU A 24 5.20 37.11 -16.33
N PHE A 25 4.16 36.33 -16.04
CA PHE A 25 4.26 34.87 -16.13
C PHE A 25 4.43 34.46 -17.60
N GLY A 26 5.37 33.54 -17.86
CA GLY A 26 5.51 32.93 -19.18
C GLY A 26 4.29 32.07 -19.55
N ASN A 27 4.19 31.65 -20.81
CA ASN A 27 3.06 30.91 -21.38
C ASN A 27 2.75 29.54 -20.73
N ASP A 28 3.46 29.15 -19.68
CA ASP A 28 3.32 27.85 -19.01
C ASP A 28 3.01 28.03 -17.51
N ILE A 29 1.88 28.69 -17.25
CA ILE A 29 1.37 29.06 -15.91
C ILE A 29 1.19 27.83 -14.99
N ALA A 30 0.85 26.67 -15.57
CA ALA A 30 0.62 25.44 -14.83
C ALA A 30 1.91 24.85 -14.23
N ARG A 31 3.07 25.10 -14.85
CA ARG A 31 4.36 24.59 -14.38
C ARG A 31 4.93 25.43 -13.23
N GLU A 32 4.70 26.74 -13.23
CA GLU A 32 5.17 27.64 -12.16
C GLU A 32 4.27 27.67 -10.91
N LEU A 33 2.99 27.28 -11.03
CA LEU A 33 2.04 27.23 -9.89
C LEU A 33 2.14 25.96 -9.02
N LYS A 34 2.92 24.95 -9.44
CA LYS A 34 3.14 23.70 -8.67
C LYS A 34 3.79 23.89 -7.29
N ILE A 35 4.23 25.11 -6.94
CA ILE A 35 5.00 25.41 -5.73
C ILE A 35 4.12 25.96 -4.59
N LEU A 36 2.85 26.30 -4.84
CA LEU A 36 1.99 26.89 -3.81
C LEU A 36 0.98 25.88 -3.27
N ASP A 37 1.07 25.64 -1.97
CA ASP A 37 0.16 24.80 -1.19
C ASP A 37 -1.28 25.35 -1.31
N ILE A 38 -2.23 24.48 -1.61
CA ILE A 38 -3.59 24.84 -2.05
C ILE A 38 -4.41 25.52 -0.94
N GLU A 39 -4.04 25.33 0.33
CA GLU A 39 -4.75 25.95 1.45
C GLU A 39 -4.53 27.48 1.53
N GLU A 40 -3.38 28.00 1.09
CA GLU A 40 -3.07 29.44 1.17
C GLU A 40 -3.79 30.25 0.07
N PHE A 41 -4.19 29.59 -1.04
CA PHE A 41 -4.80 30.25 -2.20
C PHE A 41 -6.27 30.61 -2.00
N VAL A 42 -6.98 29.88 -1.13
CA VAL A 42 -8.42 30.10 -0.88
C VAL A 42 -8.65 31.33 -0.01
N GLU A 43 -7.71 31.66 0.88
CA GLU A 43 -7.87 32.80 1.80
C GLU A 43 -7.71 34.15 1.09
N VAL A 44 -6.81 34.24 0.10
CA VAL A 44 -6.52 35.46 -0.69
C VAL A 44 -7.74 35.92 -1.51
N LEU A 45 -8.54 34.99 -2.04
CA LEU A 45 -9.74 35.31 -2.83
C LEU A 45 -10.89 35.85 -1.97
N SER A 46 -10.97 35.45 -0.70
CA SER A 46 -12.06 35.88 0.19
C SER A 46 -11.96 37.35 0.61
N HIS A 47 -10.74 37.90 0.62
CA HIS A 47 -10.48 39.27 1.09
C HIS A 47 -10.62 40.35 0.01
N SER A 48 -10.60 39.97 -1.28
CA SER A 48 -10.68 40.90 -2.42
C SER A 48 -12.09 41.24 -2.88
N LEU A 49 -13.14 40.64 -2.30
CA LEU A 49 -14.53 40.80 -2.75
C LEU A 49 -15.35 41.86 -1.99
N ARG A 50 -14.70 42.70 -1.19
CA ARG A 50 -15.34 43.86 -0.54
C ARG A 50 -14.68 45.15 -0.98
N GLU A 51 -14.81 45.52 -2.25
CA GLU A 51 -14.94 46.92 -2.64
C GLU A 51 -15.22 47.06 -4.15
N GLU A 52 -16.16 47.96 -4.43
CA GLU A 52 -16.48 48.57 -5.71
C GLU A 52 -17.39 47.87 -6.74
N ARG A 53 -18.34 48.69 -7.19
CA ARG A 53 -19.43 48.41 -8.12
C ARG A 53 -18.87 48.48 -9.54
N GLY A 54 -18.99 47.40 -10.31
CA GLY A 54 -18.70 47.47 -11.74
C GLY A 54 -18.74 46.13 -12.46
N PHE A 55 -19.79 45.93 -13.24
CA PHE A 55 -19.75 45.19 -14.51
C PHE A 55 -19.42 43.66 -14.49
N ASN A 56 -20.44 42.87 -14.13
CA ASN A 56 -21.16 41.92 -14.99
C ASN A 56 -20.48 41.07 -16.11
N ILE A 57 -19.16 40.81 -16.10
CA ILE A 57 -18.54 39.87 -17.07
C ILE A 57 -17.64 38.78 -16.44
N CYS A 58 -17.34 38.82 -15.14
CA CYS A 58 -16.58 37.72 -14.49
C CYS A 58 -17.43 36.55 -13.99
N ALA A 59 -18.77 36.67 -13.95
CA ALA A 59 -19.65 35.61 -13.42
C ALA A 59 -19.87 34.43 -14.39
N ALA A 60 -19.45 34.55 -15.67
CA ALA A 60 -19.73 33.54 -16.69
C ALA A 60 -18.52 32.68 -17.13
N VAL A 61 -17.31 32.96 -16.61
CA VAL A 61 -16.12 32.10 -16.83
C VAL A 61 -15.71 31.35 -15.56
N ALA A 62 -16.35 31.63 -14.42
CA ALA A 62 -16.13 30.92 -13.15
C ALA A 62 -16.92 29.58 -13.02
N ALA A 63 -17.61 29.14 -14.08
CA ALA A 63 -18.52 27.98 -14.03
C ALA A 63 -18.04 26.74 -14.82
N THR A 64 -16.82 26.74 -15.35
CA THR A 64 -16.22 25.55 -15.97
C THR A 64 -14.75 25.49 -15.58
N PHE A 65 -14.30 24.33 -15.09
CA PHE A 65 -13.03 24.06 -14.40
C PHE A 65 -13.01 24.59 -12.95
N VAL A 66 -12.89 23.79 -11.89
CA VAL A 66 -12.62 22.37 -11.71
C VAL A 66 -13.54 22.00 -10.54
N ALA A 67 -14.43 21.04 -10.72
CA ALA A 67 -14.88 20.29 -9.56
C ALA A 67 -13.62 19.61 -9.06
N VAL A 68 -12.92 20.24 -8.11
CA VAL A 68 -12.01 19.52 -7.24
C VAL A 68 -12.97 18.57 -6.55
N SER A 69 -13.08 17.37 -7.10
CA SER A 69 -13.59 16.25 -6.35
C SER A 69 -12.73 16.28 -5.10
N SER A 70 -13.28 16.82 -4.01
CA SER A 70 -12.79 16.48 -2.69
C SER A 70 -12.76 14.97 -2.72
N ALA A 71 -11.57 14.37 -2.82
CA ALA A 71 -11.41 12.93 -3.03
C ALA A 71 -12.40 12.27 -2.07
N ALA A 72 -13.50 11.75 -2.60
CA ALA A 72 -14.61 11.34 -1.76
C ALA A 72 -14.06 10.17 -0.97
N ARG A 73 -13.68 10.40 0.29
CA ARG A 73 -13.00 9.40 1.10
C ARG A 73 -13.97 8.23 1.22
N CYS A 74 -13.59 7.10 0.63
CA CYS A 74 -14.48 5.95 0.66
C CYS A 74 -14.76 5.57 2.11
N PRO A 75 -15.96 5.06 2.41
CA PRO A 75 -16.22 4.52 3.72
C PRO A 75 -15.18 3.45 4.08
N LEU A 76 -14.51 3.62 5.21
CA LEU A 76 -13.60 2.59 5.73
C LEU A 76 -14.43 1.38 6.18
N VAL A 77 -14.00 0.21 5.72
CA VAL A 77 -14.51 -1.09 6.16
C VAL A 77 -13.64 -1.61 7.30
N PHE A 78 -12.34 -1.39 7.19
CA PHE A 78 -11.36 -1.69 8.22
C PHE A 78 -10.30 -0.59 8.28
N ASP A 79 -9.87 -0.27 9.50
CA ASP A 79 -8.80 0.68 9.77
C ASP A 79 -7.66 -0.01 10.53
N GLY A 80 -6.56 -0.25 9.82
CA GLY A 80 -5.34 -0.84 10.35
C GLY A 80 -4.25 0.18 10.62
N HIS A 81 -4.51 1.48 10.50
CA HIS A 81 -3.51 2.48 10.87
C HIS A 81 -3.10 2.27 12.32
N VAL A 82 -1.81 2.16 12.58
CA VAL A 82 -1.28 1.97 13.93
C VAL A 82 -1.21 3.33 14.61
N PRO A 83 -1.99 3.64 15.66
CA PRO A 83 -1.93 4.94 16.30
C PRO A 83 -0.52 5.28 16.81
N SER A 84 -0.13 6.55 16.76
CA SER A 84 1.19 7.01 17.21
C SER A 84 1.46 6.69 18.69
N SER A 85 0.42 6.61 19.51
CA SER A 85 0.49 6.22 20.93
C SER A 85 0.59 4.71 21.19
N THR A 86 0.41 3.87 20.18
CA THR A 86 0.43 2.40 20.32
C THR A 86 1.78 1.91 20.81
N THR A 87 1.78 0.91 21.70
CA THR A 87 3.01 0.23 22.13
C THR A 87 3.08 -1.13 21.46
N LEU A 88 4.28 -1.73 21.38
CA LEU A 88 4.43 -3.08 20.83
C LEU A 88 3.57 -4.12 21.58
N HIS A 89 3.43 -3.97 22.90
CA HIS A 89 2.57 -4.83 23.72
C HIS A 89 1.07 -4.71 23.40
N THR A 90 0.62 -3.62 22.78
CA THR A 90 -0.78 -3.50 22.36
C THR A 90 -1.16 -4.63 21.39
N PHE A 91 -0.23 -5.02 20.51
CA PHE A 91 -0.42 -6.12 19.54
C PHE A 91 -0.56 -7.50 20.19
N ASP A 92 -0.14 -7.67 21.45
CA ASP A 92 -0.33 -8.92 22.20
C ASP A 92 -1.73 -9.04 22.82
N THR A 93 -2.59 -8.03 22.65
CA THR A 93 -3.90 -7.94 23.31
C THR A 93 -5.03 -7.71 22.30
N SER A 94 -6.28 -7.87 22.75
CA SER A 94 -7.47 -7.55 21.96
C SER A 94 -7.68 -6.05 21.70
N ASN A 95 -6.82 -5.17 22.23
CA ASN A 95 -6.87 -3.74 21.94
C ASN A 95 -6.24 -3.40 20.57
N SER A 96 -5.53 -4.35 19.95
CA SER A 96 -4.98 -4.22 18.61
C SER A 96 -6.09 -4.36 17.56
N SER A 97 -5.99 -3.61 16.46
CA SER A 97 -6.80 -3.84 15.24
C SER A 97 -6.47 -5.17 14.55
N TYR A 98 -5.35 -5.80 14.93
CA TYR A 98 -4.85 -7.05 14.38
C TYR A 98 -4.97 -8.19 15.40
N SER A 99 -5.06 -9.42 14.90
CA SER A 99 -5.17 -10.58 15.77
C SER A 99 -3.95 -10.80 16.68
N PRO A 100 -4.12 -10.94 18.01
CA PRO A 100 -3.00 -11.14 18.94
C PRO A 100 -2.41 -12.56 18.91
N THR A 101 -3.14 -13.53 18.36
CA THR A 101 -2.83 -14.96 18.49
C THR A 101 -2.53 -15.67 17.17
N HIS A 102 -2.95 -15.11 16.04
CA HIS A 102 -2.84 -15.80 14.76
C HIS A 102 -1.49 -15.53 14.07
N VAL A 103 -1.03 -16.56 13.35
CA VAL A 103 0.05 -16.56 12.36
C VAL A 103 1.38 -15.90 12.76
N LYS A 104 1.99 -16.46 13.81
CA LYS A 104 3.36 -16.13 14.24
C LYS A 104 4.09 -17.37 14.76
N GLY A 105 5.40 -17.26 14.94
CA GLY A 105 6.20 -18.35 15.49
C GLY A 105 5.63 -18.88 16.81
N ASN A 106 5.74 -20.19 17.03
CA ASN A 106 5.23 -20.84 18.22
C ASN A 106 5.85 -20.21 19.49
N ASN A 107 5.01 -19.89 20.48
CA ASN A 107 5.41 -19.23 21.74
C ASN A 107 6.04 -17.83 21.58
N LEU A 108 5.92 -17.17 20.43
CA LEU A 108 6.35 -15.79 20.27
C LEU A 108 5.23 -14.81 20.58
N ASN A 109 5.60 -13.62 21.04
CA ASN A 109 4.70 -12.47 21.22
C ASN A 109 4.90 -11.49 20.06
N TRP A 110 3.84 -10.79 19.66
CA TRP A 110 3.94 -9.73 18.66
C TRP A 110 4.92 -8.64 19.10
N SER A 111 4.94 -8.32 20.40
CA SER A 111 5.91 -7.36 20.94
C SER A 111 7.38 -7.76 20.78
N SER A 112 7.67 -9.05 20.51
CA SER A 112 9.02 -9.55 20.23
C SER A 112 9.34 -9.65 18.73
N ILE A 113 8.33 -9.51 17.88
CA ILE A 113 8.39 -9.68 16.42
C ILE A 113 8.31 -8.33 15.70
N LEU A 114 7.53 -7.40 16.25
CA LEU A 114 7.28 -6.10 15.65
C LEU A 114 8.30 -5.07 16.14
N LEU A 115 8.67 -4.16 15.25
CA LEU A 115 9.44 -2.96 15.57
C LEU A 115 8.66 -1.72 15.10
N PHE A 116 8.97 -0.58 15.71
CA PHE A 116 8.55 0.72 15.20
C PHE A 116 9.76 1.41 14.56
N PRO A 117 9.90 1.37 13.22
CA PRO A 117 11.02 2.00 12.55
C PRO A 117 10.91 3.53 12.65
N SER A 118 12.06 4.20 12.66
CA SER A 118 12.13 5.67 12.63
C SER A 118 12.33 6.12 11.18
N LEU A 119 11.22 6.34 10.47
CA LEU A 119 11.19 6.70 9.05
C LEU A 119 10.09 7.73 8.79
N PRO A 120 10.12 8.44 7.63
CA PRO A 120 8.99 9.23 7.17
C PRO A 120 7.72 8.37 7.09
N THR A 121 6.56 8.95 7.44
CA THR A 121 5.27 8.26 7.38
C THR A 121 4.93 7.85 5.96
N SER A 122 4.23 6.73 5.76
CA SER A 122 3.81 6.36 4.41
C SER A 122 2.77 7.34 3.85
N LYS A 123 2.47 7.22 2.56
CA LYS A 123 1.43 7.99 1.89
C LYS A 123 0.06 7.90 2.56
N PHE A 124 -0.28 6.70 3.00
CA PHE A 124 -1.57 6.40 3.59
C PHE A 124 -1.63 6.68 5.09
N ASP A 125 -0.48 6.76 5.76
CA ASP A 125 -0.41 7.16 7.16
C ASP A 125 -0.86 8.61 7.39
N TRP A 126 -1.42 8.85 8.58
CA TRP A 126 -1.68 10.19 9.07
C TRP A 126 -0.44 10.71 9.78
N ALA A 127 0.26 11.67 9.16
CA ALA A 127 1.57 12.20 9.57
C ALA A 127 1.77 12.51 11.07
N SER A 128 0.70 12.73 11.84
CA SER A 128 0.75 12.97 13.31
C SER A 128 -0.04 11.96 14.16
N ARG A 129 -0.78 11.04 13.55
CA ARG A 129 -1.73 10.15 14.25
C ARG A 129 -1.41 8.68 14.07
N SER A 130 -0.69 8.30 13.02
CA SER A 130 -0.27 6.91 12.80
C SER A 130 1.24 6.79 12.61
N LYS A 131 1.73 5.55 12.64
CA LYS A 131 3.12 5.20 12.42
C LYS A 131 3.24 3.86 11.72
N ALA A 132 4.34 3.66 11.04
CA ALA A 132 4.70 2.39 10.43
C ALA A 132 5.01 1.31 11.48
N VAL A 133 4.89 0.06 11.05
CA VAL A 133 5.30 -1.12 11.80
C VAL A 133 6.19 -2.00 10.92
N GLU A 134 7.27 -2.51 11.49
CA GLU A 134 8.12 -3.50 10.82
C GLU A 134 7.81 -4.88 11.40
N VAL A 135 7.47 -5.82 10.52
CA VAL A 135 7.30 -7.23 10.88
C VAL A 135 8.62 -7.93 10.65
N THR A 136 9.17 -8.61 11.66
CA THR A 136 10.45 -9.32 11.53
C THR A 136 10.29 -10.83 11.61
N ILE A 137 11.20 -11.56 10.97
CA ILE A 137 11.34 -13.01 11.11
C ILE A 137 12.76 -13.38 11.51
N ASN A 138 12.88 -14.47 12.26
CA ASN A 138 14.16 -15.06 12.63
C ASN A 138 14.05 -16.59 12.65
N ASN A 139 15.09 -17.27 13.13
CA ASN A 139 15.13 -18.73 13.21
C ASN A 139 13.96 -19.36 14.00
N SER A 140 13.37 -18.62 14.94
CA SER A 140 12.25 -19.04 15.79
C SER A 140 10.87 -18.75 15.20
N SER A 141 10.77 -18.07 14.05
CA SER A 141 9.50 -17.75 13.38
C SER A 141 8.86 -18.96 12.70
N VAL A 142 8.75 -20.10 13.40
CA VAL A 142 8.16 -21.36 12.92
C VAL A 142 6.73 -21.49 13.43
N PHE A 143 5.76 -21.45 12.52
CA PHE A 143 4.33 -21.49 12.86
C PHE A 143 3.89 -22.90 13.29
N LEU A 144 3.05 -22.96 14.32
CA LEU A 144 2.40 -24.18 14.79
C LEU A 144 0.95 -24.23 14.26
N SER A 145 0.78 -24.87 13.10
CA SER A 145 -0.55 -24.95 12.48
C SER A 145 -1.51 -25.83 13.27
N GLY A 146 -2.69 -25.29 13.58
CA GLY A 146 -3.75 -25.98 14.33
C GLY A 146 -3.32 -26.51 15.70
N GLY A 147 -2.23 -25.98 16.28
CA GLY A 147 -1.68 -26.44 17.55
C GLY A 147 -0.96 -27.81 17.50
N LYS A 148 -0.71 -28.38 16.31
CA LYS A 148 -0.23 -29.77 16.18
C LYS A 148 1.15 -29.88 15.55
N ASN A 149 1.35 -29.28 14.38
CA ASN A 149 2.55 -29.52 13.57
C ASN A 149 3.29 -28.20 13.30
N LEU A 150 4.58 -28.18 13.67
CA LEU A 150 5.48 -27.08 13.33
C LEU A 150 5.79 -27.13 11.82
N GLN A 151 5.58 -26.01 11.14
CA GLN A 151 5.85 -25.86 9.71
C GLN A 151 7.30 -25.39 9.50
N TYR A 152 8.26 -26.31 9.62
CA TYR A 152 9.69 -25.99 9.57
C TYR A 152 10.17 -25.45 8.21
N GLY A 153 9.43 -25.72 7.14
CA GLY A 153 9.76 -25.17 5.82
C GLY A 153 9.64 -23.64 5.79
N PHE A 154 8.70 -23.07 6.55
CA PHE A 154 8.46 -21.63 6.55
C PHE A 154 9.19 -20.90 7.68
N ARG A 155 9.48 -19.61 7.43
CA ARG A 155 9.58 -18.61 8.49
C ARG A 155 8.49 -17.57 8.27
N ARG A 156 7.56 -17.44 9.21
CA ARG A 156 6.41 -16.57 9.01
C ARG A 156 5.95 -15.80 10.25
N ALA A 157 5.49 -14.58 9.99
CA ALA A 157 4.79 -13.72 10.93
C ALA A 157 3.89 -12.78 10.11
N GLU A 158 2.58 -12.79 10.38
CA GLU A 158 1.60 -11.95 9.66
C GLU A 158 0.57 -11.32 10.59
N LEU A 159 0.37 -10.02 10.43
CA LEU A 159 -0.75 -9.31 10.99
C LEU A 159 -1.99 -9.65 10.16
N VAL A 160 -3.00 -10.23 10.81
CA VAL A 160 -4.26 -10.64 10.16
C VAL A 160 -5.36 -9.61 10.46
N VAL A 161 -6.06 -9.23 9.39
CA VAL A 161 -7.20 -8.32 9.37
C VAL A 161 -8.46 -9.08 8.97
N GLY A 162 -9.55 -8.80 9.67
CA GLY A 162 -10.84 -9.41 9.41
C GLY A 162 -10.95 -10.85 9.92
N ASN A 163 -12.14 -11.43 9.76
CA ASN A 163 -12.46 -12.78 10.23
C ASN A 163 -12.81 -13.76 9.11
N GLY A 164 -12.67 -13.35 7.84
CA GLY A 164 -13.00 -14.21 6.72
C GLY A 164 -14.40 -14.02 6.13
N SER A 165 -15.33 -13.56 6.96
CA SER A 165 -16.77 -13.49 6.64
C SER A 165 -17.35 -12.09 6.87
N ASP A 166 -16.49 -11.09 7.08
CA ASP A 166 -16.88 -9.72 7.35
C ASP A 166 -17.11 -8.90 6.06
N ALA A 167 -17.42 -7.62 6.24
CA ALA A 167 -17.79 -6.72 5.14
C ALA A 167 -16.65 -6.47 4.13
N SER A 168 -15.40 -6.82 4.43
CA SER A 168 -14.30 -6.76 3.46
C SER A 168 -14.44 -7.74 2.30
N ASN A 169 -15.38 -8.68 2.38
CA ASN A 169 -15.56 -9.76 1.42
C ASN A 169 -16.81 -9.59 0.52
N VAL A 170 -17.40 -8.39 0.45
CA VAL A 170 -18.66 -8.13 -0.25
C VAL A 170 -18.59 -6.89 -1.12
N GLY A 171 -19.19 -6.95 -2.31
CA GLY A 171 -19.31 -5.80 -3.22
C GLY A 171 -17.98 -5.48 -3.92
N VAL A 172 -17.56 -4.22 -3.89
CA VAL A 172 -16.23 -3.81 -4.37
C VAL A 172 -15.44 -3.25 -3.21
N LYS A 173 -14.20 -3.72 -3.04
CA LYS A 173 -13.34 -3.35 -1.92
C LYS A 173 -11.95 -3.02 -2.45
N THR A 174 -11.34 -1.99 -1.89
CA THR A 174 -9.94 -1.67 -2.16
C THR A 174 -9.11 -1.95 -0.91
N PHE A 175 -8.13 -2.83 -1.05
CA PHE A 175 -7.17 -3.17 0.00
C PHE A 175 -5.94 -2.30 -0.18
N HIS A 176 -5.63 -1.49 0.82
CA HIS A 176 -4.55 -0.52 0.77
C HIS A 176 -3.44 -0.88 1.75
N TRP A 177 -2.20 -0.68 1.31
CA TRP A 177 -1.02 -0.69 2.17
C TRP A 177 0.13 0.06 1.49
N SER A 178 1.07 0.52 2.29
CA SER A 178 2.40 0.93 1.82
C SER A 178 3.44 -0.02 2.38
N ASN A 179 4.49 -0.31 1.62
CA ASN A 179 5.63 -1.08 2.10
C ASN A 179 6.96 -0.40 1.74
N ARG A 180 7.99 -0.65 2.55
CA ARG A 180 9.36 -0.14 2.37
C ARG A 180 10.36 -1.17 2.87
N GLN A 181 11.52 -1.30 2.24
CA GLN A 181 12.55 -2.21 2.73
C GLN A 181 13.29 -1.60 3.93
N ASP A 182 13.77 -2.47 4.83
CA ASP A 182 14.80 -2.10 5.80
C ASP A 182 16.14 -2.65 5.28
N GLU A 183 17.07 -1.79 4.91
CA GLU A 183 18.38 -2.21 4.39
C GLU A 183 19.19 -3.04 5.40
N SER A 184 18.98 -2.84 6.70
CA SER A 184 19.64 -3.60 7.77
C SER A 184 19.02 -4.98 8.00
N LYS A 185 17.81 -5.22 7.47
CA LYS A 185 17.04 -6.47 7.63
C LYS A 185 16.40 -6.90 6.30
N GLY A 186 17.07 -6.64 5.18
CA GLY A 186 16.51 -6.92 3.86
C GLY A 186 16.21 -8.40 3.65
N MET A 187 15.14 -8.70 2.92
CA MET A 187 14.79 -10.06 2.56
C MET A 187 15.89 -10.71 1.71
N ASN A 188 16.22 -11.98 1.97
CA ASN A 188 17.11 -12.73 1.10
C ASN A 188 16.35 -13.22 -0.14
N LEU A 189 16.38 -12.43 -1.21
CA LEU A 189 15.63 -12.67 -2.46
C LEU A 189 16.06 -13.91 -3.25
N SER A 190 16.98 -14.75 -2.76
CA SER A 190 17.15 -16.12 -3.28
C SER A 190 16.02 -17.07 -2.85
N HIS A 191 15.25 -16.69 -1.84
CA HIS A 191 14.03 -17.36 -1.41
C HIS A 191 12.80 -16.71 -2.03
N GLU A 192 11.67 -17.42 -2.04
CA GLU A 192 10.37 -16.83 -2.33
C GLU A 192 9.74 -16.26 -1.05
N TYR A 193 9.12 -15.09 -1.17
CA TYR A 193 8.35 -14.46 -0.10
C TYR A 193 6.92 -14.22 -0.53
N MET A 194 6.00 -14.35 0.41
CA MET A 194 4.65 -13.80 0.34
C MET A 194 4.54 -12.74 1.42
N ASN A 195 4.22 -11.50 1.02
CA ASN A 195 4.32 -10.33 1.90
C ASN A 195 2.95 -9.74 2.25
N VAL A 196 2.02 -9.81 1.30
CA VAL A 196 0.63 -9.39 1.48
C VAL A 196 -0.25 -10.35 0.72
N TRP A 197 -1.35 -10.83 1.30
CA TRP A 197 -2.28 -11.69 0.56
C TRP A 197 -3.66 -11.70 1.19
N HIS A 198 -4.63 -12.12 0.40
CA HIS A 198 -5.98 -12.37 0.85
C HIS A 198 -6.27 -13.87 0.79
N GLU A 199 -6.14 -14.55 1.92
CA GLU A 199 -6.31 -16.01 2.05
C GLU A 199 -7.79 -16.38 2.07
N ALA A 200 -8.22 -17.30 1.20
CA ALA A 200 -9.60 -17.78 1.19
C ALA A 200 -9.94 -18.56 2.48
N ASN A 201 -11.21 -18.56 2.90
CA ASN A 201 -11.62 -19.18 4.18
C ASN A 201 -11.37 -20.69 4.28
N ASP A 202 -11.23 -21.37 3.14
CA ASP A 202 -10.89 -22.79 3.09
C ASP A 202 -9.38 -23.05 3.24
N TYR A 203 -8.58 -21.98 3.30
CA TYR A 203 -7.11 -21.99 3.38
C TYR A 203 -6.44 -22.73 2.22
N ALA A 204 -7.16 -22.91 1.10
CA ALA A 204 -6.69 -23.68 -0.04
C ALA A 204 -6.07 -22.79 -1.14
N SER A 205 -6.28 -21.47 -1.07
CA SER A 205 -5.81 -20.52 -2.08
C SER A 205 -5.84 -19.08 -1.57
N ASN A 206 -5.18 -18.18 -2.30
CA ASN A 206 -5.31 -16.74 -2.11
C ASN A 206 -6.16 -16.16 -3.22
N GLN A 207 -7.00 -15.16 -2.94
CA GLN A 207 -7.66 -14.40 -4.01
C GLN A 207 -6.63 -13.54 -4.77
N PHE A 208 -5.67 -12.99 -4.04
CA PHE A 208 -4.48 -12.36 -4.58
C PHE A 208 -3.33 -12.43 -3.58
N SER A 209 -2.11 -12.23 -4.06
CA SER A 209 -0.93 -12.05 -3.20
C SER A 209 0.10 -11.11 -3.82
N LEU A 210 0.91 -10.50 -2.97
CA LEU A 210 2.12 -9.76 -3.30
C LEU A 210 3.32 -10.64 -2.90
N ASN A 211 4.08 -11.07 -3.89
CA ASN A 211 5.23 -11.95 -3.71
C ASN A 211 6.53 -11.26 -4.14
N ALA A 212 7.65 -11.72 -3.60
CA ALA A 212 9.00 -11.29 -3.97
C ALA A 212 9.97 -12.46 -4.01
N GLY A 213 11.17 -12.22 -4.57
CA GLY A 213 12.22 -13.22 -4.63
C GLY A 213 12.04 -14.28 -5.72
N VAL A 214 12.80 -15.37 -5.63
CA VAL A 214 12.80 -16.46 -6.62
C VAL A 214 11.62 -17.38 -6.34
N MET A 215 10.61 -17.37 -7.22
CA MET A 215 9.44 -18.24 -7.09
C MET A 215 9.81 -19.73 -7.21
N LEU A 216 9.24 -20.54 -6.34
CA LEU A 216 9.33 -22.00 -6.40
C LEU A 216 8.57 -22.54 -7.61
N ASP A 217 9.04 -23.67 -8.16
CA ASP A 217 8.47 -24.25 -9.38
C ASP A 217 6.96 -24.53 -9.28
N GLN A 218 6.48 -24.92 -8.10
CA GLN A 218 5.06 -25.19 -7.84
C GLN A 218 4.18 -23.92 -7.83
N ASP A 219 4.77 -22.75 -7.59
CA ASP A 219 4.09 -21.47 -7.47
C ASP A 219 4.21 -20.64 -8.75
N LYS A 220 5.07 -21.04 -9.69
CA LYS A 220 5.22 -20.38 -10.98
C LYS A 220 3.95 -20.50 -11.83
N PRO A 221 3.60 -19.47 -12.62
CA PRO A 221 2.49 -19.55 -13.57
C PRO A 221 2.59 -20.76 -14.51
N ILE A 222 1.46 -21.40 -14.81
CA ILE A 222 1.42 -22.56 -15.71
C ILE A 222 1.94 -22.16 -17.11
N GLY A 223 2.90 -22.91 -17.63
CA GLY A 223 3.54 -22.63 -18.93
C GLY A 223 4.94 -22.00 -18.82
N THR A 224 5.37 -21.61 -17.62
CA THR A 224 6.74 -21.10 -17.37
C THR A 224 7.67 -22.20 -16.85
N GLY A 225 7.59 -23.40 -17.43
CA GLY A 225 8.30 -24.60 -16.98
C GLY A 225 9.82 -24.43 -16.80
N ASN A 226 10.48 -25.44 -16.21
CA ASN A 226 11.87 -25.46 -15.70
C ASN A 226 13.02 -25.10 -16.66
N GLY A 227 12.77 -24.48 -17.80
CA GLY A 227 13.78 -23.90 -18.67
C GLY A 227 13.28 -22.59 -19.26
N SER A 228 13.87 -21.48 -18.79
CA SER A 228 13.75 -20.15 -19.38
C SER A 228 12.33 -19.60 -19.48
N VAL A 229 11.83 -19.07 -18.36
CA VAL A 229 10.80 -18.04 -18.44
C VAL A 229 11.39 -16.89 -19.24
N SER A 230 10.65 -16.32 -20.18
CA SER A 230 10.98 -15.05 -20.80
C SER A 230 10.87 -13.93 -19.74
N GLY A 231 11.87 -13.89 -18.85
CA GLY A 231 12.40 -12.85 -17.98
C GLY A 231 11.46 -11.91 -17.24
N ILE A 232 10.55 -11.27 -17.95
CA ILE A 232 9.94 -9.99 -17.58
C ILE A 232 8.80 -10.22 -16.58
N GLY A 233 8.96 -9.69 -15.39
CA GLY A 233 7.96 -9.67 -14.31
C GLY A 233 8.09 -10.78 -13.27
N ILE A 234 9.00 -11.75 -13.47
CA ILE A 234 9.28 -12.80 -12.48
C ILE A 234 10.66 -12.65 -11.83
N GLU A 235 11.39 -11.59 -12.14
CA GLU A 235 12.70 -11.33 -11.59
C GLU A 235 12.66 -11.30 -10.05
N ARG A 236 13.69 -11.85 -9.42
CA ARG A 236 13.73 -11.94 -7.95
C ARG A 236 13.65 -10.58 -7.25
N THR A 237 14.10 -9.53 -7.92
CA THR A 237 14.12 -8.14 -7.43
C THR A 237 12.82 -7.39 -7.70
N PHE A 238 11.77 -8.08 -8.16
CA PHE A 238 10.46 -7.48 -8.41
C PHE A 238 9.44 -7.94 -7.38
N TRP A 239 8.58 -6.99 -7.00
CA TRP A 239 7.26 -7.28 -6.46
C TRP A 239 6.37 -7.86 -7.54
N LYS A 240 5.56 -8.86 -7.19
CA LYS A 240 4.69 -9.60 -8.10
C LYS A 240 3.30 -9.68 -7.50
N VAL A 241 2.32 -9.06 -8.12
CA VAL A 241 0.92 -9.24 -7.77
C VAL A 241 0.40 -10.46 -8.51
N LEU A 242 -0.04 -11.46 -7.77
CA LEU A 242 -0.52 -12.73 -8.28
C LEU A 242 -2.05 -12.84 -8.16
N ASP A 243 -2.68 -13.48 -9.14
CA ASP A 243 -4.08 -13.89 -9.09
C ASP A 243 -4.27 -15.20 -8.30
N ARG A 244 -5.51 -15.68 -8.18
CA ARG A 244 -5.82 -16.92 -7.47
C ARG A 244 -5.16 -18.18 -8.02
N LYS A 245 -4.74 -18.15 -9.28
CA LYS A 245 -4.05 -19.24 -9.98
C LYS A 245 -2.54 -19.03 -10.02
N ASN A 246 -2.03 -18.08 -9.23
CA ASN A 246 -0.64 -17.64 -9.20
C ASN A 246 -0.11 -17.05 -10.52
N ASN A 247 -0.98 -16.59 -11.42
CA ASN A 247 -0.54 -15.84 -12.59
C ASN A 247 -0.09 -14.45 -12.14
N VAL A 248 1.03 -13.95 -12.70
CA VAL A 248 1.47 -12.58 -12.46
C VAL A 248 0.54 -11.62 -13.20
N ILE A 249 -0.25 -10.85 -12.46
CA ILE A 249 -1.12 -9.79 -12.99
C ILE A 249 -0.29 -8.55 -13.30
N TRP A 250 0.62 -8.19 -12.38
CA TRP A 250 1.48 -7.02 -12.51
C TRP A 250 2.75 -7.17 -11.67
N SER A 251 3.80 -6.47 -12.05
CA SER A 251 5.07 -6.48 -11.32
C SER A 251 5.80 -5.15 -11.45
N THR A 252 6.58 -4.81 -10.43
CA THR A 252 7.48 -3.65 -10.44
C THR A 252 8.74 -3.96 -9.64
N SER A 253 9.80 -3.17 -9.85
CA SER A 253 11.04 -3.30 -9.09
C SER A 253 10.81 -3.01 -7.61
N ILE A 254 11.54 -3.73 -6.75
CA ILE A 254 11.65 -3.39 -5.33
C ILE A 254 12.53 -2.14 -5.20
N ILE A 255 12.03 -1.11 -4.54
CA ILE A 255 12.78 0.11 -4.20
C ILE A 255 13.16 0.02 -2.72
N LEU A 256 14.45 0.15 -2.43
CA LEU A 256 14.98 -0.15 -1.09
C LEU A 256 14.72 0.99 -0.09
N ASP A 257 14.75 2.23 -0.55
CA ASP A 257 14.78 3.43 0.27
C ASP A 257 13.55 4.32 0.13
N GLU A 258 12.50 3.84 -0.54
CA GLU A 258 11.25 4.57 -0.74
C GLU A 258 10.01 3.75 -0.37
N TRP A 259 8.93 4.47 -0.10
CA TRP A 259 7.61 3.84 0.05
C TRP A 259 7.07 3.41 -1.31
N GLN A 260 6.58 2.19 -1.39
CA GLN A 260 5.78 1.69 -2.50
C GLN A 260 4.36 1.50 -2.00
N ASN A 261 3.39 2.16 -2.63
CA ASN A 261 2.00 2.22 -2.20
C ASN A 261 1.14 1.38 -3.12
N TRP A 262 0.18 0.68 -2.54
CA TRP A 262 -0.63 -0.30 -3.24
C TRP A 262 -2.10 -0.11 -2.93
N GLY A 263 -2.92 -0.28 -3.96
CA GLY A 263 -4.35 -0.51 -3.83
C GLY A 263 -4.72 -1.73 -4.68
N ILE A 264 -5.37 -2.72 -4.09
CA ILE A 264 -5.93 -3.84 -4.85
C ILE A 264 -7.45 -3.75 -4.82
N VAL A 265 -8.06 -3.44 -5.96
CA VAL A 265 -9.51 -3.44 -6.09
C VAL A 265 -9.97 -4.86 -6.38
N VAL A 266 -10.78 -5.38 -5.48
CA VAL A 266 -11.43 -6.69 -5.60
C VAL A 266 -12.92 -6.44 -5.82
N ASP A 267 -13.41 -6.78 -7.00
CA ASP A 267 -14.84 -6.74 -7.33
C ASP A 267 -15.41 -8.15 -7.19
N TYR A 268 -16.10 -8.41 -6.08
CA TYR A 268 -16.76 -9.69 -5.79
C TYR A 268 -18.01 -9.91 -6.64
N VAL A 269 -18.57 -8.85 -7.23
CA VAL A 269 -19.77 -8.92 -8.07
C VAL A 269 -19.41 -9.32 -9.49
N LYS A 270 -18.34 -8.73 -10.04
CA LYS A 270 -17.86 -8.99 -11.40
C LYS A 270 -16.76 -10.04 -11.48
N ASN A 271 -16.21 -10.49 -10.34
CA ASN A 271 -15.07 -11.39 -10.29
C ASN A 271 -13.88 -10.81 -11.08
N THR A 272 -13.47 -9.60 -10.70
CA THR A 272 -12.29 -8.94 -11.27
C THR A 272 -11.35 -8.43 -10.19
N LEU A 273 -10.08 -8.30 -10.56
CA LEU A 273 -9.04 -7.68 -9.76
C LEU A 273 -8.39 -6.54 -10.55
N GLN A 274 -8.04 -5.44 -9.88
CA GLN A 274 -7.28 -4.34 -10.48
C GLN A 274 -6.17 -3.89 -9.54
N VAL A 275 -5.00 -3.61 -10.10
CA VAL A 275 -3.83 -3.12 -9.36
C VAL A 275 -3.73 -1.62 -9.51
N LEU A 276 -3.61 -0.94 -8.37
CA LEU A 276 -3.19 0.44 -8.27
C LEU A 276 -1.86 0.53 -7.54
N TYR A 277 -1.02 1.46 -7.98
CA TYR A 277 0.32 1.62 -7.45
C TYR A 277 0.78 3.07 -7.52
N SER A 278 1.63 3.46 -6.57
CA SER A 278 2.44 4.67 -6.66
C SER A 278 3.69 4.57 -5.80
N GLU A 279 4.60 5.53 -5.97
CA GLU A 279 5.84 5.62 -5.21
C GLU A 279 5.82 6.85 -4.31
N SER A 280 6.50 6.77 -3.18
CA SER A 280 6.64 7.85 -2.21
C SER A 280 5.28 8.45 -1.82
N TYR A 281 5.01 9.70 -2.20
CA TYR A 281 3.74 10.39 -1.95
C TYR A 281 2.92 10.63 -3.23
N ASP A 282 3.37 10.12 -4.38
CA ASP A 282 2.69 10.32 -5.65
C ASP A 282 1.26 9.74 -5.61
N PRO A 283 0.30 10.35 -6.31
CA PRO A 283 -1.08 9.85 -6.37
C PRO A 283 -1.13 8.38 -6.81
N LEU A 284 -2.06 7.63 -6.22
CA LEU A 284 -2.26 6.22 -6.59
C LEU A 284 -2.87 6.15 -8.00
N GLU A 285 -2.24 5.40 -8.91
CA GLU A 285 -2.70 5.25 -10.30
C GLU A 285 -3.05 3.80 -10.60
N ALA A 286 -4.07 3.59 -11.45
CA ALA A 286 -4.38 2.27 -11.97
C ALA A 286 -3.28 1.83 -12.95
N VAL A 287 -2.51 0.80 -12.58
CA VAL A 287 -1.42 0.25 -13.40
C VAL A 287 -1.86 -0.98 -14.21
N THR A 288 -3.08 -1.44 -13.99
CA THR A 288 -3.77 -2.43 -14.82
C THR A 288 -5.21 -2.00 -15.10
N ASP A 289 -5.77 -2.51 -16.19
CA ASP A 289 -7.22 -2.64 -16.30
C ASP A 289 -7.73 -3.69 -15.30
N PRO A 290 -9.04 -3.70 -14.95
CA PRO A 290 -9.63 -4.81 -14.23
C PRO A 290 -9.51 -6.13 -15.03
N VAL A 291 -8.86 -7.13 -14.44
CA VAL A 291 -8.67 -8.46 -15.03
C VAL A 291 -9.59 -9.49 -14.37
N PRO A 292 -10.04 -10.53 -15.08
CA PRO A 292 -10.82 -11.61 -14.46
C PRO A 292 -10.06 -12.30 -13.33
N ASN A 293 -10.71 -12.51 -12.18
CA ASN A 293 -10.16 -13.24 -11.04
C ASN A 293 -11.26 -13.96 -10.25
N ASP A 294 -10.97 -15.15 -9.71
CA ASP A 294 -11.92 -15.85 -8.85
C ASP A 294 -11.85 -15.31 -7.41
N ASN A 295 -12.74 -14.37 -7.10
CA ASN A 295 -12.83 -13.71 -5.80
C ASN A 295 -13.77 -14.42 -4.81
N SER A 296 -14.16 -15.67 -5.07
CA SER A 296 -15.12 -16.40 -4.22
C SER A 296 -14.48 -16.91 -2.92
N GLY A 297 -15.32 -17.34 -1.97
CA GLY A 297 -14.89 -18.05 -0.76
C GLY A 297 -14.66 -17.20 0.48
N GLY A 298 -14.80 -15.87 0.38
CA GLY A 298 -14.42 -14.94 1.45
C GLY A 298 -12.93 -15.04 1.78
N GLY A 299 -12.51 -14.53 2.92
CA GLY A 299 -11.11 -14.61 3.31
C GLY A 299 -10.60 -13.53 4.23
N GLN A 300 -9.37 -13.74 4.67
CA GLN A 300 -8.65 -12.89 5.61
C GLN A 300 -7.56 -12.12 4.88
N PHE A 301 -7.30 -10.89 5.30
CA PHE A 301 -6.23 -10.08 4.73
C PHE A 301 -5.00 -10.14 5.63
N HIS A 302 -3.88 -10.59 5.06
CA HIS A 302 -2.63 -10.86 5.76
C HIS A 302 -1.58 -9.86 5.29
N VAL A 303 -0.89 -9.24 6.25
CA VAL A 303 0.22 -8.31 6.01
C VAL A 303 1.40 -8.73 6.88
N GLY A 304 2.51 -9.13 6.27
CA GLY A 304 3.67 -9.60 7.02
C GLY A 304 4.71 -10.30 6.15
N ILE A 305 5.38 -11.32 6.67
CA ILE A 305 6.39 -12.05 5.91
C ILE A 305 6.13 -13.53 6.04
N LEU A 306 6.01 -14.23 4.92
CA LEU A 306 6.16 -15.67 4.83
C LEU A 306 7.30 -15.97 3.88
N LYS A 307 8.43 -16.39 4.45
CA LYS A 307 9.60 -16.86 3.72
C LYS A 307 9.48 -18.35 3.46
N LYS A 308 9.53 -18.73 2.19
CA LYS A 308 9.57 -20.14 1.76
C LYS A 308 11.01 -20.67 1.77
N PRO A 309 11.21 -21.99 1.96
CA PRO A 309 12.54 -22.58 1.91
C PRO A 309 13.01 -22.74 0.47
N THR A 310 14.31 -22.95 0.28
CA THR A 310 14.87 -23.45 -1.00
C THR A 310 15.22 -24.94 -0.86
N ASN A 311 15.54 -25.62 -1.97
CA ASN A 311 15.94 -27.04 -1.95
C ASN A 311 14.95 -27.93 -1.17
N THR A 312 13.66 -27.79 -1.46
CA THR A 312 12.56 -28.46 -0.76
C THR A 312 11.82 -29.39 -1.72
N THR A 313 11.28 -30.48 -1.19
CA THR A 313 10.24 -31.27 -1.88
C THR A 313 8.88 -31.13 -1.20
N SER A 314 8.86 -30.59 0.02
CA SER A 314 7.65 -30.25 0.75
C SER A 314 7.79 -28.88 1.43
N VAL A 315 7.31 -27.84 0.75
CA VAL A 315 7.48 -26.44 1.15
C VAL A 315 7.06 -26.13 2.60
N VAL A 316 6.09 -26.89 3.12
CA VAL A 316 5.56 -26.71 4.48
C VAL A 316 6.49 -27.32 5.53
N TRP A 317 7.14 -28.44 5.22
CA TRP A 317 7.76 -29.31 6.21
C TRP A 317 9.28 -29.33 6.15
N ASP A 318 9.90 -29.04 5.00
CA ASP A 318 11.35 -29.19 4.81
C ASP A 318 11.97 -28.07 3.96
N GLY A 319 13.28 -28.18 3.76
CA GLY A 319 14.06 -27.32 2.88
C GLY A 319 15.09 -26.47 3.62
N TYR A 320 15.97 -25.84 2.83
CA TYR A 320 17.04 -25.00 3.31
C TYR A 320 16.52 -23.61 3.71
N GLN A 321 17.04 -23.16 4.84
CA GLN A 321 16.92 -21.81 5.39
C GLN A 321 18.32 -21.44 5.86
N GLU A 322 18.86 -20.31 5.42
CA GLU A 322 20.12 -19.80 5.94
C GLU A 322 20.02 -19.50 7.44
N SER A 323 21.16 -19.38 8.11
CA SER A 323 21.21 -19.05 9.52
C SER A 323 22.48 -18.23 9.82
N PRO A 324 22.39 -17.19 10.65
CA PRO A 324 21.18 -16.69 11.32
C PRO A 324 20.23 -15.95 10.37
N ILE A 325 18.91 -16.09 10.59
CA ILE A 325 17.89 -15.26 9.93
C ILE A 325 17.59 -14.04 10.80
N TYR A 326 17.64 -12.87 10.18
CA TYR A 326 17.10 -11.65 10.74
C TYR A 326 16.65 -10.75 9.59
N GLU A 327 15.38 -10.85 9.25
CA GLU A 327 14.77 -10.17 8.11
C GLU A 327 13.53 -9.41 8.55
N GLY A 328 13.20 -8.35 7.84
CA GLY A 328 12.15 -7.41 8.20
C GLY A 328 11.50 -6.78 6.97
N GLN A 329 10.24 -6.41 7.13
CA GLN A 329 9.44 -5.73 6.13
C GLN A 329 8.61 -4.68 6.83
N ILE A 330 8.76 -3.43 6.38
CA ILE A 330 8.06 -2.29 6.94
C ILE A 330 6.74 -2.10 6.19
N TYR A 331 5.68 -1.84 6.95
CA TYR A 331 4.34 -1.53 6.48
C TYR A 331 3.83 -0.23 7.09
N GLY A 332 3.09 0.54 6.30
CA GLY A 332 2.40 1.76 6.72
C GLY A 332 1.02 1.84 6.08
N GLY A 333 0.12 2.60 6.69
CA GLY A 333 -1.23 2.89 6.18
C GLY A 333 -1.99 1.69 5.61
N VAL A 334 -2.17 0.66 6.42
CA VAL A 334 -2.95 -0.53 6.06
C VAL A 334 -4.43 -0.27 6.33
N PHE A 335 -5.29 -0.34 5.33
CA PHE A 335 -6.74 -0.19 5.51
C PHE A 335 -7.53 -0.83 4.37
N ILE A 336 -8.83 -1.00 4.57
CA ILE A 336 -9.76 -1.50 3.55
C ILE A 336 -10.92 -0.53 3.45
N GLU A 337 -11.29 -0.16 2.23
CA GLU A 337 -12.40 0.75 1.98
C GLU A 337 -13.46 0.15 1.06
N ASP A 338 -14.68 0.65 1.20
CA ASP A 338 -15.80 0.34 0.30
C ASP A 338 -15.75 1.23 -0.94
N SER A 339 -15.13 0.72 -2.00
CA SER A 339 -14.99 1.38 -3.30
C SER A 339 -16.15 1.08 -4.27
N SER A 340 -17.26 0.50 -3.78
CA SER A 340 -18.45 0.17 -4.59
C SER A 340 -19.09 1.35 -5.33
N ARG A 341 -18.79 2.59 -4.92
CA ARG A 341 -19.26 3.82 -5.58
C ARG A 341 -18.24 4.46 -6.52
N GLY A 342 -17.15 3.74 -6.85
CA GLY A 342 -16.10 4.23 -7.74
C GLY A 342 -15.21 5.32 -7.13
N CYS A 343 -15.18 5.43 -5.79
CA CYS A 343 -14.19 6.22 -5.09
C CYS A 343 -12.94 5.36 -4.82
N ILE A 344 -11.78 6.01 -4.68
CA ILE A 344 -10.53 5.41 -4.19
C ILE A 344 -9.83 6.46 -3.33
N SER A 345 -9.41 6.09 -2.12
CA SER A 345 -8.55 6.97 -1.33
C SER A 345 -7.14 6.99 -1.92
N THR A 346 -6.64 8.20 -2.20
CA THR A 346 -5.32 8.46 -2.77
C THR A 346 -4.46 9.27 -1.84
#